data_AF-A0A973MQL8-F1
#
_entry.id   AF-A0A973MQL8-F1
#
_cell.length_a   1.000
_cell.length_b   1.000
_cell.length_c   1.000
_cell.angle_alpha   90.00
_cell.angle_beta   90.00
_cell.angle_gamma   90.00
#
_symmetry.space_group_name_H-M   'P 1'
#
loop_
_entity.id
_entity.type
_entity.pdbx_description
1 polymer ?
#
loop_
_entity_poly.entity_id
_entity_poly.type
_entity_poly.pdbx_seq_one_letter_code
_entity_poly.pdbx_strand_id
1 'polypeptide(L)'
;LRNIEQAIRDSDLGVNPSNDGNIIRVVFPELTEERRRDYIKVAKGKAEDARVSIRSVRRKAKDAIDKLIKDGEVGEDEGRRAEKELDDSTHKYVAQVDELLKHKEAELLEV
;
A
#
# COMPACT_ATOMS: atom_id res chain seq x y z
N LEU A 1 -21.70 -14.42 17.19
CA LEU A 1 -22.23 -13.17 16.57
C LEU A 1 -22.12 -11.96 17.49
N ARG A 2 -22.54 -12.03 18.76
CA ARG A 2 -22.49 -10.88 19.71
C ARG A 2 -21.11 -10.21 19.85
N ASN A 3 -20.03 -10.99 19.95
CA ASN A 3 -18.66 -10.43 20.03
C ASN A 3 -18.21 -9.74 18.72
N ILE A 4 -18.70 -10.21 17.57
CA ILE A 4 -18.40 -9.61 16.26
C ILE A 4 -19.15 -8.28 16.11
N GLU A 5 -20.44 -8.25 16.48
CA GLU A 5 -21.25 -7.03 16.49
C GLU A 5 -20.64 -5.96 17.40
N GLN A 6 -20.19 -6.36 18.60
CA GLN A 6 -19.58 -5.44 19.55
C GLN A 6 -18.25 -4.88 19.03
N ALA A 7 -17.38 -5.71 18.45
CA ALA A 7 -16.13 -5.26 17.83
C ALA A 7 -16.36 -4.26 16.67
N ILE A 8 -17.42 -4.44 15.87
CA ILE A 8 -17.77 -3.51 14.79
C ILE A 8 -18.27 -2.18 15.37
N ARG A 9 -19.13 -2.23 16.40
CA ARG A 9 -19.69 -1.04 17.04
C ARG A 9 -18.61 -0.19 17.74
N ASP A 10 -17.66 -0.85 18.39
CA ASP A 10 -16.58 -0.19 19.13
C ASP A 10 -15.40 0.25 18.24
N SER A 11 -15.49 -0.01 16.92
CA SER A 11 -14.46 0.39 15.95
C SER A 11 -14.58 1.86 15.54
N ASP A 12 -13.50 2.41 14.98
CA ASP A 12 -13.45 3.77 14.44
C ASP A 12 -14.27 3.97 13.15
N LEU A 13 -15.06 2.98 12.73
CA LEU A 13 -15.92 3.06 11.56
C LEU A 13 -17.17 3.90 11.78
N GLY A 14 -17.54 4.20 13.03
CA GLY A 14 -18.68 5.06 13.36
C GLY A 14 -20.04 4.49 12.92
N VAL A 15 -20.14 3.17 12.82
CA VAL A 15 -21.33 2.45 12.35
C VAL A 15 -22.07 1.78 13.50
N ASN A 16 -23.41 1.68 13.37
CA ASN A 16 -24.22 0.94 14.32
C ASN A 16 -24.74 -0.35 13.66
N PRO A 17 -24.10 -1.52 13.90
CA PRO A 17 -24.52 -2.78 13.31
C PRO A 17 -25.87 -3.25 13.87
N SER A 18 -26.71 -3.81 13.00
CA SER A 18 -27.96 -4.50 13.35
C SER A 18 -27.75 -6.01 13.18
N ASN A 19 -28.27 -6.83 14.09
CA ASN A 19 -28.07 -8.27 14.11
C ASN A 19 -29.43 -8.98 14.22
N ASP A 20 -29.76 -9.81 13.23
CA ASP A 20 -31.03 -10.55 13.16
C ASP A 20 -30.90 -12.02 13.65
N GLY A 21 -29.76 -12.37 14.24
CA GLY A 21 -29.47 -13.70 14.78
C GLY A 21 -28.67 -14.61 13.85
N ASN A 22 -28.65 -14.31 12.54
CA ASN A 22 -27.84 -15.03 11.54
C ASN A 22 -26.92 -14.11 10.73
N ILE A 23 -27.31 -12.84 10.53
CA ILE A 23 -26.62 -11.85 9.72
C ILE A 23 -26.42 -10.56 10.54
N ILE A 24 -25.23 -9.97 10.42
CA ILE A 24 -24.93 -8.63 10.93
C ILE A 24 -24.97 -7.66 9.75
N ARG A 25 -25.94 -6.75 9.75
CA ARG A 25 -26.11 -5.69 8.75
C ARG A 25 -25.50 -4.39 9.25
N VAL A 26 -24.60 -3.81 8.47
CA VAL A 26 -23.96 -2.53 8.79
C VAL A 26 -24.39 -1.51 7.75
N VAL A 27 -25.05 -0.43 8.19
CA VAL A 27 -25.41 0.68 7.32
C VAL A 27 -24.32 1.74 7.42
N PHE A 28 -23.59 1.95 6.33
CA PHE A 28 -22.61 3.03 6.24
C PHE A 28 -23.30 4.30 5.77
N PRO A 29 -23.28 5.39 6.56
CA PRO A 29 -23.68 6.69 6.05
C PRO A 29 -22.70 7.16 4.99
N GLU A 30 -23.15 8.00 4.07
CA GLU A 30 -22.24 8.64 3.11
C GLU A 30 -21.15 9.42 3.85
N LEU A 31 -19.92 9.30 3.35
CA LEU A 31 -18.81 10.03 3.93
C LEU A 31 -18.97 11.53 3.64
N THR A 32 -18.84 12.35 4.69
CA THR A 32 -18.73 13.80 4.53
C THR A 32 -17.47 14.15 3.75
N GLU A 33 -17.47 15.32 3.10
CA GLU A 33 -16.31 15.79 2.34
C GLU A 33 -15.04 15.88 3.21
N GLU A 34 -15.19 16.30 4.46
CA GLU A 34 -14.10 16.35 5.44
C GLU A 34 -13.50 14.97 5.71
N ARG A 35 -14.34 13.95 5.94
CA ARG A 35 -13.89 12.56 6.14
C ARG A 35 -13.19 11.99 4.90
N ARG A 36 -13.71 12.28 3.70
CA ARG A 36 -13.07 11.89 2.43
C ARG A 36 -11.67 12.49 2.30
N ARG A 37 -11.51 13.78 2.61
CA ARG A 37 -10.21 14.47 2.60
C ARG A 37 -9.22 13.87 3.60
N ASP A 38 -9.67 13.48 4.79
CA ASP A 38 -8.81 12.82 5.78
C ASP A 38 -8.36 11.43 5.32
N TYR A 39 -9.25 10.64 4.70
CA TYR A 39 -8.85 9.36 4.13
C TYR A 39 -7.88 9.49 2.96
N ILE A 40 -7.99 10.55 2.15
CA ILE A 40 -6.99 10.86 1.12
C ILE A 40 -5.62 11.12 1.75
N LYS A 41 -5.53 11.85 2.87
CA LYS A 41 -4.26 12.05 3.58
C LYS A 41 -3.66 10.73 4.05
N VAL A 42 -4.48 9.84 4.60
CA VAL A 42 -4.05 8.49 5.03
C VAL A 42 -3.54 7.68 3.84
N ALA A 43 -4.25 7.71 2.71
CA ALA A 43 -3.85 7.02 1.48
C ALA A 43 -2.49 7.53 0.98
N LYS A 44 -2.28 8.85 0.96
CA LYS A 44 -0.99 9.47 0.60
C LYS A 44 0.14 9.03 1.54
N GLY A 45 -0.10 9.00 2.84
CA GLY A 45 0.87 8.51 3.82
C GLY A 45 1.30 7.07 3.54
N LYS A 46 0.33 6.17 3.35
CA LYS A 46 0.59 4.77 2.98
C LYS A 46 1.36 4.63 1.67
N ALA A 47 1.05 5.46 0.67
CA ALA A 47 1.76 5.44 -0.60
C ALA A 47 3.22 5.88 -0.44
N GLU A 48 3.50 6.90 0.38
CA GLU A 48 4.89 7.31 0.65
C GLU A 48 5.67 6.22 1.39
N ASP A 49 5.08 5.62 2.43
CA ASP A 49 5.69 4.50 3.15
C ASP A 49 6.03 3.33 2.22
N ALA A 50 5.13 3.01 1.29
CA ALA A 50 5.36 1.98 0.27
C ALA A 50 6.55 2.33 -0.65
N ARG A 51 6.64 3.58 -1.14
CA ARG A 51 7.78 4.03 -1.95
C ARG A 51 9.08 3.97 -1.19
N VAL A 52 9.11 4.40 0.07
CA VAL A 52 10.29 4.34 0.94
C VAL A 52 10.74 2.90 1.11
N SER A 53 9.80 1.97 1.35
CA SER A 53 10.09 0.54 1.45
C SER A 53 10.70 -0.02 0.17
N ILE A 54 10.10 0.27 -0.99
CA ILE A 54 10.62 -0.16 -2.31
C ILE A 54 12.05 0.34 -2.53
N ARG A 55 12.32 1.63 -2.27
CA ARG A 55 13.66 2.21 -2.41
C ARG A 55 14.68 1.61 -1.45
N SER A 56 14.26 1.27 -0.22
CA SER A 56 15.08 0.60 0.78
C SER A 56 15.47 -0.81 0.32
N VAL A 57 14.52 -1.58 -0.21
CA VAL A 57 14.79 -2.91 -0.78
C VAL A 57 15.73 -2.82 -1.98
N ARG A 58 15.50 -1.86 -2.89
CA ARG A 58 16.41 -1.62 -4.03
C ARG A 58 17.83 -1.38 -3.57
N ARG A 59 18.03 -0.51 -2.57
CA ARG A 59 19.37 -0.21 -2.03
C ARG A 59 20.05 -1.49 -1.52
N LYS A 60 19.36 -2.29 -0.73
CA LYS A 60 19.90 -3.57 -0.22
C LYS A 60 20.27 -4.54 -1.34
N ALA A 61 19.43 -4.63 -2.38
CA ALA A 61 19.69 -5.49 -3.53
C ALA A 61 20.91 -5.01 -4.34
N LYS A 62 21.04 -3.70 -4.57
CA LYS A 62 22.21 -3.11 -5.24
C LYS A 62 23.49 -3.37 -4.44
N ASP A 63 23.48 -3.11 -3.13
CA ASP A 63 24.63 -3.38 -2.26
C ASP A 63 25.06 -4.86 -2.32
N ALA A 64 24.10 -5.78 -2.47
CA ALA A 64 24.38 -7.21 -2.65
C ALA A 64 24.99 -7.53 -4.03
N ILE A 65 24.46 -6.94 -5.10
CA ILE A 65 25.01 -7.09 -6.47
C ILE A 65 26.44 -6.58 -6.51
N ASP A 66 26.70 -5.37 -6.00
CA ASP A 66 28.04 -4.76 -5.95
C ASP A 66 29.04 -5.65 -5.19
N LYS A 67 28.58 -6.28 -4.11
CA LYS A 67 29.40 -7.23 -3.34
C LYS A 67 29.73 -8.48 -4.13
N LEU A 68 28.77 -9.08 -4.83
CA LEU A 68 28.99 -10.29 -5.63
C LEU A 68 29.96 -10.04 -6.80
N ILE A 69 29.89 -8.85 -7.42
CA ILE A 69 30.85 -8.43 -8.45
C ILE A 69 32.26 -8.33 -7.85
N LYS A 70 32.37 -7.68 -6.68
CA LYS A 70 33.66 -7.49 -6.00
C LYS A 70 34.29 -8.81 -5.54
N ASP A 71 33.47 -9.73 -5.06
CA ASP A 71 33.90 -11.06 -4.59
C ASP A 71 34.21 -12.00 -5.79
N GLY A 72 33.94 -11.57 -7.02
CA GLY A 72 34.21 -12.32 -8.25
C GLY A 72 33.24 -13.47 -8.50
N GLU A 73 32.14 -13.54 -7.76
CA GLU A 73 31.09 -14.55 -7.92
C GLU A 73 30.22 -14.26 -9.16
N VAL A 74 30.16 -13.00 -9.60
CA VAL A 74 29.43 -12.54 -10.78
C VAL A 74 30.33 -11.65 -11.63
N GLY A 75 30.30 -11.82 -12.95
CA GLY A 75 31.06 -10.96 -13.88
C GLY A 75 30.47 -9.53 -13.99
N GLU A 76 31.30 -8.53 -14.29
CA GLU A 76 30.86 -7.12 -14.39
C GLU A 76 29.68 -6.92 -15.36
N ASP A 77 29.68 -7.61 -16.49
CA ASP A 77 28.61 -7.52 -17.49
C ASP A 77 27.28 -8.08 -16.98
N GLU A 78 27.32 -9.16 -16.22
CA GLU A 78 26.14 -9.77 -15.62
C GLU A 78 25.61 -8.94 -14.45
N GLY A 79 26.53 -8.39 -13.63
CA GLY A 79 26.21 -7.43 -12.59
C GLY A 79 25.49 -6.19 -13.12
N ARG A 80 25.98 -5.58 -14.21
CA ARG A 80 25.31 -4.43 -14.85
C ARG A 80 23.93 -4.77 -15.40
N ARG A 81 23.71 -6.00 -15.90
CA ARG A 81 22.36 -6.44 -16.32
C ARG A 81 21.43 -6.56 -15.13
N ALA A 82 21.89 -7.18 -14.04
CA ALA A 82 21.12 -7.31 -12.81
C ALA A 82 20.75 -5.95 -12.21
N GLU A 83 21.66 -4.97 -12.23
CA GLU A 83 21.36 -3.59 -11.80
C GLU A 83 20.26 -2.95 -12.67
N LYS A 84 20.33 -3.12 -13.99
CA LYS A 84 19.32 -2.58 -14.90
C LYS A 84 17.94 -3.20 -14.63
N GLU A 85 17.87 -4.52 -14.47
CA GLU A 85 16.62 -5.21 -14.14
C GLU A 85 16.06 -4.79 -12.77
N LEU A 86 16.95 -4.57 -11.80
CA LEU A 86 16.58 -4.06 -10.48
C LEU A 86 15.96 -2.65 -10.58
N ASP A 87 16.55 -1.76 -11.38
CA ASP A 87 16.02 -0.41 -11.59
C ASP A 87 14.68 -0.45 -12.33
N ASP A 88 14.57 -1.23 -13.42
CA ASP A 88 13.32 -1.41 -14.17
C ASP A 88 12.19 -1.94 -13.27
N SER A 89 12.50 -2.95 -12.44
CA SER A 89 11.56 -3.51 -11.46
C SER A 89 11.14 -2.47 -10.41
N THR A 90 12.10 -1.71 -9.88
CA THR A 90 11.82 -0.63 -8.91
C THR A 90 10.89 0.41 -9.52
N HIS A 91 11.18 0.88 -10.74
CA HIS A 91 10.36 1.86 -11.44
C HIS A 91 8.94 1.34 -11.68
N LYS A 92 8.80 0.08 -12.09
CA LYS A 92 7.49 -0.57 -12.26
C LYS A 92 6.67 -0.54 -10.97
N TYR A 93 7.24 -0.94 -9.84
CA TYR A 93 6.48 -0.99 -8.58
C TYR A 93 6.19 0.40 -8.01
N VAL A 94 7.07 1.38 -8.20
CA VAL A 94 6.77 2.77 -7.83
C VAL A 94 5.59 3.30 -8.66
N ALA A 95 5.59 3.05 -9.97
CA ALA A 95 4.47 3.46 -10.84
C ALA A 95 3.14 2.79 -10.46
N GLN A 96 3.18 1.50 -10.08
CA GLN A 96 1.99 0.81 -9.56
C GLN A 96 1.46 1.44 -8.26
N VAL A 97 2.34 1.86 -7.35
CA VAL A 97 1.92 2.58 -6.13
C VAL A 97 1.25 3.91 -6.48
N ASP A 98 1.78 4.65 -7.45
CA ASP A 98 1.19 5.90 -7.93
C ASP A 98 -0.19 5.69 -8.56
N GLU A 99 -0.34 4.65 -9.38
CA GLU A 99 -1.61 4.29 -10.00
C GLU A 99 -2.65 3.90 -8.95
N LEU A 100 -2.29 3.05 -7.99
CA LEU A 100 -3.18 2.64 -6.90
C LEU A 100 -3.61 3.83 -6.03
N LEU A 101 -2.70 4.76 -5.73
CA LEU A 101 -3.02 5.98 -5.01
C LEU A 101 -4.03 6.82 -5.79
N LYS A 102 -3.77 7.06 -7.08
CA LYS A 102 -4.67 7.84 -7.95
C LYS A 102 -6.06 7.22 -8.03
N HIS A 103 -6.14 5.89 -8.19
CA HIS A 103 -7.41 5.16 -8.18
C HIS A 103 -8.15 5.33 -6.85
N LYS A 104 -7.45 5.21 -5.72
CA LYS A 104 -8.06 5.36 -4.39
C LYS A 104 -8.52 6.80 -4.13
N GLU A 105 -7.77 7.79 -4.61
CA GLU A 105 -8.18 9.19 -4.53
C GLU A 105 -9.43 9.47 -5.34
N ALA A 106 -9.52 8.94 -6.57
CA ALA A 106 -10.72 9.07 -7.40
C ALA A 106 -11.93 8.41 -6.75
N GLU A 107 -11.79 7.18 -6.23
CA GLU A 107 -12.86 6.45 -5.51
C GLU A 107 -13.37 7.21 -4.29
N LEU A 108 -12.49 7.89 -3.55
CA LEU A 108 -12.88 8.70 -2.37
C LEU A 108 -13.58 10.02 -2.76
N LEU A 109 -13.35 10.51 -3.98
CA LEU A 109 -13.94 11.76 -4.49
C LEU A 109 -15.24 11.52 -5.27
N GLU A 110 -15.39 10.39 -5.95
CA GLU A 110 -16.66 9.98 -6.58
C GLU A 110 -17.74 9.68 -5.52
N VAL A 111 -18.98 10.05 -5.83
CA VAL A 111 -20.18 9.73 -5.03
C VAL A 111 -20.95 8.64 -5.74
#